data_AF-A0A671NIX0-F1
#
_entry.id   AF-A0A671NIX0-F1
#
_cell.length_a   1.000
_cell.length_b   1.000
_cell.length_c   1.000
_cell.angle_alpha   90.00
_cell.angle_beta   90.00
_cell.angle_gamma   90.00
#
_symmetry.space_group_name_H-M   'P 1'
#
loop_
_entity.id
_entity.type
_entity.pdbx_description
1 polymer ?
#
loop_
_entity_poly.entity_id
_entity_poly.type
_entity_poly.pdbx_seq_one_letter_code
_entity_poly.pdbx_strand_id
1 'polypeptide(L)'
;YVQFTDKKGFIYGSQCFLVMWFADHRICRRGTEKPCYKITSFQDSRLRASFEAARQKCREDDGELLSIETENEQRLVERFVQELRASDGDFWIGLRRSSQYNADCSSQYYWLDYSQATFRNWLVTEPSCGLDQCVALFYRPSSSSGQKEHNMFKWTDYNCNSKNNFICKYSDGRLLLVLMLAVTLRYLIVSISDDTNIYYILLATLPVMLLLILVVSGVFCFRVMSRRYVMDCKHFYHFLVCYSL
;
A
#
# COMPACT_ATOMS: atom_id res chain seq x y z
N TYR A 1 37.96 2.68 3.45
CA TYR A 1 36.73 2.54 2.65
C TYR A 1 36.17 1.16 2.88
N VAL A 2 35.11 1.04 3.69
CA VAL A 2 34.48 -0.26 3.96
C VAL A 2 33.56 -0.61 2.79
N GLN A 3 33.81 -1.75 2.16
CA GLN A 3 33.02 -2.30 1.06
C GLN A 3 32.07 -3.36 1.61
N PHE A 4 30.80 -3.30 1.20
CA PHE A 4 29.77 -4.26 1.62
C PHE A 4 29.16 -4.94 0.39
N THR A 5 28.92 -6.25 0.48
CA THR A 5 28.37 -7.09 -0.58
C THR A 5 26.94 -7.51 -0.26
N ASP A 6 26.05 -7.44 -1.24
CA ASP A 6 24.71 -8.02 -1.12
C ASP A 6 24.70 -9.54 -1.39
N LYS A 7 23.54 -10.19 -1.21
CA LYS A 7 23.36 -11.64 -1.46
C LYS A 7 23.52 -12.04 -2.95
N LYS A 8 23.66 -11.08 -3.86
CA LYS A 8 23.92 -11.26 -5.29
C LYS A 8 25.36 -10.91 -5.68
N GLY A 9 26.21 -10.56 -4.71
CA GLY A 9 27.64 -10.31 -4.92
C GLY A 9 27.98 -8.91 -5.43
N PHE A 10 27.05 -7.94 -5.40
CA PHE A 10 27.35 -6.58 -5.81
C PHE A 10 28.07 -5.81 -4.69
N ILE A 11 29.21 -5.20 -5.03
CA ILE A 11 30.06 -4.45 -4.09
C ILE A 11 29.65 -2.98 -4.09
N TYR A 12 29.20 -2.49 -2.94
CA TYR A 12 28.81 -1.08 -2.76
C TYR A 12 29.69 -0.39 -1.72
N GLY A 13 29.90 0.92 -1.90
CA GLY A 13 30.47 1.76 -0.86
C GLY A 13 29.52 1.93 0.33
N SER A 14 30.06 2.09 1.54
CA SER A 14 29.31 2.24 2.81
C SER A 14 28.11 3.22 2.78
N GLN A 15 28.17 4.32 2.02
CA GLN A 15 27.05 5.25 1.85
C GLN A 15 25.95 4.73 0.90
N CYS A 16 26.30 4.00 -0.17
CA CYS A 16 25.32 3.38 -1.07
C CYS A 16 24.56 2.24 -0.39
N PHE A 17 25.25 1.48 0.47
CA PHE A 17 24.64 0.42 1.26
C PHE A 17 23.62 0.99 2.27
N LEU A 18 23.93 2.14 2.88
CA LEU A 18 23.00 2.87 3.75
C LEU A 18 21.77 3.38 2.96
N VAL A 19 21.96 3.94 1.76
CA VAL A 19 20.85 4.44 0.92
C VAL A 19 19.94 3.31 0.43
N MET A 20 20.48 2.12 0.13
CA MET A 20 19.68 0.93 -0.15
C MET A 20 18.92 0.39 1.08
N TRP A 21 19.43 0.64 2.28
CA TRP A 21 18.75 0.33 3.53
C TRP A 21 17.58 1.28 3.82
N PHE A 22 17.63 2.52 3.33
CA PHE A 22 16.59 3.54 3.51
C PHE A 22 15.65 3.73 2.31
N ALA A 23 15.89 3.03 1.19
CA ALA A 23 14.91 2.94 0.11
C ALA A 23 13.72 2.12 0.60
N ASP A 24 12.58 2.80 0.75
CA ASP A 24 11.27 2.25 1.08
C ASP A 24 11.00 0.95 0.28
N HIS A 25 11.27 -0.20 0.92
CA HIS A 25 11.54 -1.48 0.25
C HIS A 25 10.23 -2.13 -0.23
N ARG A 26 9.61 -1.54 -1.26
CA ARG A 26 8.40 -2.04 -1.91
C ARG A 26 8.77 -3.12 -2.93
N ILE A 27 8.02 -4.21 -2.95
CA ILE A 27 8.20 -5.33 -3.87
C ILE A 27 7.08 -5.28 -4.90
N CYS A 28 7.42 -5.09 -6.17
CA CYS A 28 6.46 -5.00 -7.26
C CYS A 28 6.48 -6.27 -8.12
N ARG A 29 5.39 -6.53 -8.84
CA ARG A 29 5.39 -7.61 -9.84
C ARG A 29 6.46 -7.32 -10.89
N ARG A 30 7.25 -8.34 -11.25
CA ARG A 30 8.38 -8.21 -12.20
C ARG A 30 9.34 -7.03 -11.89
N GLY A 31 9.42 -6.58 -10.63
CA GLY A 31 10.30 -5.50 -10.18
C GLY A 31 9.70 -4.10 -10.23
N THR A 32 8.82 -3.77 -11.18
CA THR A 32 8.27 -2.41 -11.35
C THR A 32 6.77 -2.35 -11.62
N GLU A 33 6.13 -3.46 -12.01
CA GLU A 33 4.71 -3.48 -12.34
C GLU A 33 3.86 -3.40 -11.07
N LYS A 34 2.88 -2.49 -11.10
CA LYS A 34 1.87 -2.35 -10.03
C LYS A 34 0.89 -3.53 -10.06
N PRO A 35 0.28 -3.90 -8.92
CA PRO A 35 0.51 -3.34 -7.59
C PRO A 35 1.87 -3.73 -6.99
N CYS A 36 2.38 -2.88 -6.10
CA CYS A 36 3.55 -3.19 -5.26
C CYS A 36 3.11 -3.46 -3.82
N TYR A 37 3.95 -4.13 -3.04
CA TYR A 37 3.65 -4.57 -1.68
C TYR A 37 4.77 -4.18 -0.72
N LYS A 38 4.43 -3.96 0.54
CA LYS A 38 5.40 -3.76 1.62
C LYS A 38 4.98 -4.60 2.82
N ILE A 39 5.83 -5.54 3.20
CA ILE A 39 5.60 -6.43 4.34
C ILE A 39 6.31 -5.81 5.55
N THR A 40 5.54 -5.41 6.55
CA THR A 40 6.08 -4.85 7.78
C THR A 40 5.88 -5.86 8.90
N SER A 41 7.00 -6.43 9.37
CA SER A 41 7.01 -7.42 10.45
C SER A 41 8.01 -7.05 11.53
N PHE A 42 7.69 -7.35 12.78
CA PHE A 42 8.52 -7.02 13.93
C PHE A 42 8.82 -8.26 14.78
N GLN A 43 10.10 -8.44 15.11
CA GLN A 43 10.52 -9.46 16.08
C GLN A 43 10.01 -9.10 17.48
N ASP A 44 10.15 -7.83 17.88
CA ASP A 44 9.56 -7.31 19.11
C ASP A 44 8.05 -7.08 18.92
N SER A 45 7.24 -7.86 19.63
CA SER A 45 5.78 -7.77 19.56
C SER A 45 5.23 -6.41 20.00
N ARG A 46 5.98 -5.63 20.79
CA ARG A 46 5.58 -4.29 21.24
C ARG A 46 5.56 -3.26 20.12
N LEU A 47 6.28 -3.52 19.02
CA LEU A 47 6.33 -2.65 17.84
C LEU A 47 5.20 -2.93 16.84
N ARG A 48 4.44 -4.01 17.05
CA ARG A 48 3.31 -4.37 16.21
C ARG A 48 2.18 -3.35 16.34
N ALA A 49 1.35 -3.26 15.31
CA ALA A 49 0.36 -2.21 15.18
C ALA A 49 -1.07 -2.74 15.39
N SER A 50 -1.94 -1.89 15.92
CA SER A 50 -3.39 -2.11 15.82
C SER A 50 -3.84 -1.91 14.38
N PHE A 51 -5.02 -2.42 14.03
CA PHE A 51 -5.51 -2.37 12.65
C PHE A 51 -5.52 -0.95 12.08
N GLU A 52 -6.06 0.03 12.81
CA GLU A 52 -6.10 1.42 12.34
C GLU A 52 -4.71 2.07 12.26
N ALA A 53 -3.78 1.72 13.16
CA ALA A 53 -2.41 2.22 13.10
C ALA A 53 -1.65 1.63 11.89
N ALA A 54 -1.85 0.34 11.60
CA ALA A 54 -1.30 -0.31 10.43
C ALA A 54 -1.85 0.30 9.13
N ARG A 55 -3.17 0.54 9.09
CA ARG A 55 -3.85 1.21 7.99
C ARG A 55 -3.31 2.60 7.74
N GLN A 56 -3.18 3.41 8.79
CA GLN A 56 -2.58 4.74 8.71
C GLN A 56 -1.17 4.66 8.13
N LYS A 57 -0.37 3.68 8.58
CA LYS A 57 1.00 3.52 8.08
C LYS A 57 1.07 3.19 6.59
N CYS A 58 0.13 2.40 6.07
CA CYS A 58 0.04 2.15 4.63
C CYS A 58 -0.35 3.43 3.85
N ARG A 59 -1.26 4.23 4.41
CA ARG A 59 -1.78 5.45 3.78
C ARG A 59 -0.78 6.60 3.74
N GLU A 60 0.14 6.68 4.69
CA GLU A 60 1.26 7.64 4.67
C GLU A 60 2.10 7.53 3.39
N ASP A 61 2.15 6.33 2.80
CA ASP A 61 2.96 5.98 1.62
C ASP A 61 2.13 5.88 0.32
N ASP A 62 0.92 6.47 0.29
CA ASP A 62 -0.09 6.37 -0.78
C ASP A 62 -0.55 4.93 -1.06
N GLY A 63 -0.62 4.09 -0.03
CA GLY A 63 -1.12 2.71 -0.10
C GLY A 63 -2.38 2.49 0.73
N GLU A 64 -2.81 1.24 0.76
CA GLU A 64 -3.85 0.75 1.67
C GLU A 64 -3.41 -0.62 2.22
N LEU A 65 -4.02 -1.07 3.32
CA LEU A 65 -3.85 -2.46 3.76
C LEU A 65 -4.19 -3.43 2.62
N LEU A 66 -3.44 -4.54 2.56
CA LEU A 66 -3.50 -5.49 1.46
C LEU A 66 -4.92 -5.98 1.14
N SER A 67 -5.38 -5.72 -0.09
CA SER A 67 -6.48 -6.47 -0.70
C SER A 67 -5.95 -7.69 -1.45
N ILE A 68 -6.68 -8.81 -1.42
CA ILE A 68 -6.31 -10.03 -2.14
C ILE A 68 -7.45 -10.40 -3.08
N GLU A 69 -7.23 -10.17 -4.37
CA GLU A 69 -8.26 -10.24 -5.40
C GLU A 69 -8.38 -11.61 -6.04
N THR A 70 -7.29 -12.37 -6.05
CA THR A 70 -7.20 -13.67 -6.72
C THR A 70 -6.33 -14.64 -5.92
N GLU A 71 -6.53 -15.93 -6.16
CA GLU A 71 -5.66 -16.98 -5.60
C GLU A 71 -4.19 -16.81 -6.02
N ASN A 72 -3.94 -16.32 -7.24
CA ASN A 72 -2.57 -16.05 -7.70
C ASN A 72 -1.91 -14.89 -6.94
N GLU A 73 -2.69 -13.89 -6.53
CA GLU A 73 -2.21 -12.81 -5.67
C GLU A 73 -1.92 -13.32 -4.26
N GLN A 74 -2.80 -14.15 -3.70
CA GLN A 74 -2.57 -14.84 -2.42
C GLN A 74 -1.21 -15.56 -2.45
N ARG A 75 -1.00 -16.49 -3.39
CA ARG A 75 0.28 -17.24 -3.54
C ARG A 75 1.50 -16.33 -3.74
N LEU A 76 1.33 -15.18 -4.37
CA LEU A 76 2.41 -14.21 -4.54
C LEU A 76 2.81 -13.57 -3.20
N VAL A 77 1.83 -13.14 -2.41
CA VAL A 77 2.06 -12.56 -1.08
C VAL A 77 2.70 -13.57 -0.14
N GLU A 78 2.24 -14.83 -0.16
CA GLU A 78 2.83 -15.91 0.63
C GLU A 78 4.33 -16.06 0.37
N ARG A 79 4.71 -16.10 -0.90
CA ARG A 79 6.13 -16.16 -1.30
C ARG A 79 6.93 -14.96 -0.81
N PHE A 80 6.38 -13.74 -0.91
CA PHE A 80 7.08 -12.56 -0.40
C PHE A 80 7.31 -12.62 1.11
N VAL A 81 6.31 -13.07 1.89
CA VAL A 81 6.47 -13.23 3.35
C VAL A 81 7.55 -14.26 3.68
N GLN A 82 7.61 -15.36 2.94
CA GLN A 82 8.63 -16.41 3.11
C GLN A 82 10.03 -15.96 2.69
N GLU A 83 10.19 -15.37 1.49
CA GLU A 83 11.47 -14.96 0.93
C GLU A 83 12.13 -13.83 1.75
N LEU A 84 11.32 -12.93 2.30
CA LEU A 84 11.78 -11.87 3.19
C LEU A 84 12.06 -12.35 4.62
N ARG A 85 11.76 -13.62 4.93
CA ARG A 85 11.91 -14.21 6.27
C ARG A 85 11.22 -13.34 7.32
N ALA A 86 9.95 -13.04 7.07
CA ALA A 86 9.18 -12.18 7.96
C ALA A 86 9.13 -12.76 9.38
N SER A 87 9.02 -11.87 10.37
CA SER A 87 8.97 -12.27 11.78
C SER A 87 7.68 -13.02 12.08
N ASP A 88 7.76 -13.95 13.03
CA ASP A 88 6.61 -14.74 13.53
C ASP A 88 5.46 -13.83 13.97
N GLY A 89 4.22 -14.15 13.61
CA GLY A 89 3.02 -13.39 13.96
C GLY A 89 2.16 -13.01 12.76
N ASP A 90 0.85 -12.95 12.99
CA ASP A 90 -0.16 -12.70 11.96
C ASP A 90 -0.02 -11.30 11.33
N PHE A 91 -0.57 -11.15 10.13
CA PHE A 91 -0.53 -9.93 9.33
C PHE A 91 -1.91 -9.34 9.12
N TRP A 92 -2.11 -8.07 9.49
CA TRP A 92 -3.29 -7.33 9.07
C TRP A 92 -3.37 -7.24 7.55
N ILE A 93 -4.57 -7.51 7.02
CA ILE A 93 -4.96 -7.29 5.64
C ILE A 93 -6.16 -6.33 5.58
N GLY A 94 -6.44 -5.77 4.41
CA GLY A 94 -7.41 -4.70 4.23
C GLY A 94 -8.87 -5.14 4.19
N LEU A 95 -9.21 -6.29 4.78
CA LEU A 95 -10.60 -6.78 4.84
C LEU A 95 -11.21 -6.43 6.20
N ARG A 96 -12.41 -5.86 6.20
CA ARG A 96 -13.12 -5.44 7.41
C ARG A 96 -14.62 -5.72 7.31
N ARG A 97 -15.23 -6.10 8.42
CA ARG A 97 -16.68 -6.25 8.55
C ARG A 97 -17.37 -4.94 8.90
N SER A 98 -18.53 -4.67 8.32
CA SER A 98 -19.40 -3.59 8.79
C SER A 98 -19.99 -3.94 10.16
N SER A 99 -20.30 -2.95 11.00
CA SER A 99 -20.70 -3.18 12.40
C SER A 99 -22.12 -3.76 12.59
N GLN A 100 -22.71 -4.38 11.57
CA GLN A 100 -24.07 -4.91 11.63
C GLN A 100 -24.04 -6.33 12.20
N TYR A 101 -24.71 -6.56 13.33
CA TYR A 101 -24.78 -7.89 13.93
C TYR A 101 -25.80 -8.77 13.18
N ASN A 102 -25.32 -9.78 12.45
CA ASN A 102 -26.14 -10.80 11.78
C ASN A 102 -25.61 -12.21 12.09
N ALA A 103 -26.49 -13.21 12.02
CA ALA A 103 -26.13 -14.63 12.21
C ALA A 103 -25.21 -15.17 11.10
N ASP A 104 -25.31 -14.64 9.88
CA ASP A 104 -24.30 -14.79 8.82
C ASP A 104 -23.75 -13.42 8.48
N CYS A 105 -22.45 -13.27 8.65
CA CYS A 105 -21.74 -12.01 8.45
C CYS A 105 -20.80 -12.03 7.24
N SER A 106 -20.77 -13.14 6.48
CA SER A 106 -19.83 -13.33 5.37
C SER A 106 -19.97 -12.25 4.30
N SER A 107 -21.20 -11.83 4.03
CA SER A 107 -21.54 -10.78 3.06
C SER A 107 -21.22 -9.36 3.52
N GLN A 108 -20.90 -9.16 4.80
CA GLN A 108 -20.64 -7.84 5.39
C GLN A 108 -19.17 -7.43 5.33
N TYR A 109 -18.29 -8.32 4.88
CA TYR A 109 -16.87 -8.04 4.72
C TYR A 109 -16.58 -7.30 3.41
N TYR A 110 -15.92 -6.15 3.53
CA TYR A 110 -15.53 -5.29 2.42
C TYR A 110 -14.03 -4.96 2.48
N TRP A 111 -13.43 -4.73 1.31
CA TRP A 111 -12.04 -4.30 1.19
C TRP A 111 -11.91 -2.78 1.38
N LEU A 112 -10.92 -2.34 2.17
CA LEU A 112 -10.69 -0.93 2.47
C LEU A 112 -10.24 -0.10 1.26
N ASP A 113 -9.68 -0.75 0.23
CA ASP A 113 -9.30 -0.12 -1.03
C ASP A 113 -10.44 -0.08 -2.06
N TYR A 114 -11.66 -0.45 -1.64
CA TYR A 114 -12.86 -0.55 -2.48
C TYR A 114 -12.80 -1.62 -3.58
N SER A 115 -11.85 -2.56 -3.51
CA SER A 115 -11.85 -3.72 -4.39
C SER A 115 -13.15 -4.51 -4.26
N GLN A 116 -13.72 -4.93 -5.39
CA GLN A 116 -14.92 -5.78 -5.44
C GLN A 116 -14.57 -7.28 -5.44
N ALA A 117 -13.34 -7.63 -5.07
CA ALA A 117 -12.88 -9.01 -5.07
C ALA A 117 -13.76 -9.92 -4.21
N THR A 118 -14.16 -11.04 -4.79
CA THR A 118 -14.97 -12.09 -4.16
C THR A 118 -14.13 -13.25 -3.62
N PHE A 119 -12.84 -13.32 -3.98
CA PHE A 119 -11.93 -14.34 -3.47
C PHE A 119 -11.81 -14.27 -1.94
N ARG A 120 -11.91 -15.42 -1.28
CA ARG A 120 -11.77 -15.55 0.18
C ARG A 120 -10.91 -16.77 0.51
N ASN A 121 -9.97 -16.60 1.45
CA ASN A 121 -9.09 -17.68 1.90
C ASN A 121 -9.19 -17.88 3.42
N TRP A 122 -10.42 -17.91 3.94
CA TRP A 122 -10.70 -18.13 5.36
C TRP A 122 -10.12 -19.46 5.86
N LEU A 123 -9.75 -19.49 7.14
CA LEU A 123 -9.57 -20.74 7.87
C LEU A 123 -10.89 -21.52 7.90
N VAL A 124 -10.79 -22.81 8.13
CA VAL A 124 -11.98 -23.64 8.40
C VAL A 124 -12.71 -23.05 9.60
N THR A 125 -14.04 -22.96 9.53
CA THR A 125 -14.94 -22.34 10.55
C THR A 125 -14.85 -20.82 10.72
N GLU A 126 -14.09 -20.11 9.89
CA GLU A 126 -14.07 -18.64 9.87
C GLU A 126 -14.94 -18.07 8.72
N PRO A 127 -15.48 -16.84 8.86
CA PRO A 127 -15.37 -15.93 10.02
C PRO A 127 -16.24 -16.36 11.22
N SER A 128 -15.78 -16.07 12.43
CA SER A 128 -16.52 -16.34 13.68
C SER A 128 -17.81 -15.55 13.82
N CYS A 129 -17.94 -14.42 13.11
CA CYS A 129 -19.07 -13.51 13.15
C CYS A 129 -19.36 -12.91 14.54
N GLY A 130 -18.42 -12.98 15.49
CA GLY A 130 -18.54 -12.47 16.85
C GLY A 130 -18.41 -10.95 16.96
N LEU A 131 -17.56 -10.47 17.88
CA LEU A 131 -17.24 -9.03 18.00
C LEU A 131 -16.05 -8.60 17.13
N ASP A 132 -15.33 -9.58 16.59
CA ASP A 132 -14.14 -9.36 15.79
C ASP A 132 -14.50 -8.90 14.37
N GLN A 133 -13.91 -7.79 13.93
CA GLN A 133 -14.31 -7.09 12.70
C GLN A 133 -13.17 -6.92 11.70
N CYS A 134 -11.94 -7.08 12.15
CA CYS A 134 -10.74 -6.88 11.34
C CYS A 134 -10.15 -8.23 10.98
N VAL A 135 -9.50 -8.34 9.82
CA VAL A 135 -9.04 -9.63 9.33
C VAL A 135 -7.52 -9.69 9.32
N ALA A 136 -6.99 -10.79 9.85
CA ALA A 136 -5.57 -11.08 9.81
C ALA A 136 -5.30 -12.35 9.00
N LEU A 137 -4.21 -12.32 8.25
CA LEU A 137 -3.60 -13.47 7.61
C LEU A 137 -2.72 -14.19 8.64
N PHE A 138 -2.96 -15.49 8.83
CA PHE A 138 -2.29 -16.32 9.81
C PHE A 138 -0.84 -16.60 9.38
N TYR A 139 0.13 -16.26 10.23
CA TYR A 139 1.54 -16.57 9.98
C TYR A 139 2.28 -16.82 11.30
N ARG A 140 2.40 -18.09 11.68
CA ARG A 140 3.09 -18.49 12.92
C ARG A 140 4.03 -19.67 12.69
N PRO A 141 5.12 -19.51 11.91
CA PRO A 141 6.07 -20.59 11.63
C PRO A 141 6.72 -21.20 12.88
N SER A 142 6.75 -20.48 14.01
CA SER A 142 7.30 -21.00 15.27
C SER A 142 6.44 -22.07 15.94
N SER A 143 5.15 -22.18 15.56
CA SER A 143 4.22 -23.09 16.21
C SER A 143 4.35 -24.53 15.70
N SER A 144 4.93 -25.40 16.54
CA SER A 144 5.39 -26.77 16.23
C SER A 144 4.33 -27.87 16.07
N SER A 145 3.09 -27.57 15.64
CA SER A 145 2.05 -28.61 15.48
C SER A 145 1.70 -28.80 14.01
N GLY A 146 1.81 -30.03 13.47
CA GLY A 146 1.58 -30.34 12.04
C GLY A 146 0.20 -29.95 11.48
N GLN A 147 -0.80 -29.75 12.34
CA GLN A 147 -2.12 -29.26 11.94
C GLN A 147 -2.13 -27.75 11.59
N LYS A 148 -1.10 -26.98 12.00
CA LYS A 148 -0.98 -25.54 11.71
C LYS A 148 -0.32 -25.23 10.37
N GLU A 149 0.39 -26.17 9.74
CA GLU A 149 0.98 -25.95 8.42
C GLU A 149 -0.09 -25.73 7.35
N HIS A 150 -1.18 -26.51 7.41
CA HIS A 150 -2.34 -26.38 6.53
C HIS A 150 -3.12 -25.07 6.70
N ASN A 151 -2.92 -24.39 7.84
CA ASN A 151 -3.57 -23.14 8.20
C ASN A 151 -2.71 -21.91 7.85
N MET A 152 -1.45 -22.12 7.43
CA MET A 152 -0.57 -21.02 7.06
C MET A 152 -1.19 -20.17 5.94
N PHE A 153 -1.13 -18.85 6.11
CA PHE A 153 -1.64 -17.86 5.16
C PHE A 153 -3.16 -17.82 4.95
N LYS A 154 -3.91 -18.63 5.69
CA LYS A 154 -5.37 -18.53 5.77
C LYS A 154 -5.79 -17.33 6.62
N TRP A 155 -7.04 -16.90 6.50
CA TRP A 155 -7.56 -15.68 7.13
C TRP A 155 -8.48 -16.01 8.30
N THR A 156 -8.46 -15.15 9.33
CA THR A 156 -9.35 -15.22 10.50
C THR A 156 -9.79 -13.81 10.85
N ASP A 157 -10.99 -13.66 11.40
CA ASP A 157 -11.38 -12.41 12.02
C ASP A 157 -10.68 -12.25 13.38
N TYR A 158 -10.41 -11.00 13.73
CA TYR A 158 -9.58 -10.65 14.87
C TYR A 158 -9.99 -9.30 15.45
N ASN A 159 -9.75 -9.14 16.75
CA ASN A 159 -9.98 -7.89 17.45
C ASN A 159 -9.10 -6.79 16.85
N CYS A 160 -9.72 -5.73 16.32
CA CYS A 160 -9.03 -4.62 15.66
C CYS A 160 -7.98 -3.90 16.52
N ASN A 161 -8.11 -3.99 17.86
CA ASN A 161 -7.16 -3.39 18.80
C ASN A 161 -5.92 -4.24 19.07
N SER A 162 -5.95 -5.53 18.68
CA SER A 162 -4.80 -6.43 18.79
C SER A 162 -3.59 -5.91 18.01
N LYS A 163 -2.39 -6.28 18.44
CA LYS A 163 -1.14 -5.83 17.82
C LYS A 163 -0.56 -6.91 16.91
N ASN A 164 -0.63 -6.71 15.60
CA ASN A 164 -0.13 -7.63 14.58
C ASN A 164 0.88 -6.96 13.63
N ASN A 165 1.57 -7.79 12.85
CA ASN A 165 2.31 -7.33 11.67
C ASN A 165 1.30 -6.85 10.61
N PHE A 166 1.75 -6.28 9.49
CA PHE A 166 0.81 -5.82 8.45
C PHE A 166 1.44 -5.78 7.07
N ILE A 167 0.60 -5.85 6.04
CA ILE A 167 1.02 -5.78 4.64
C ILE A 167 0.28 -4.65 3.95
N CYS A 168 1.01 -3.77 3.28
CA CYS A 168 0.46 -2.70 2.47
C CYS A 168 0.49 -3.08 0.99
N LYS A 169 -0.55 -2.68 0.24
CA LYS A 169 -0.65 -2.76 -1.22
C LYS A 169 -0.68 -1.34 -1.80
N TYR A 170 0.09 -1.14 -2.85
CA TYR A 170 0.24 0.13 -3.56
C TYR A 170 -0.17 -0.10 -5.02
N SER A 171 -1.45 0.09 -5.30
CA SER A 171 -2.00 0.02 -6.64
C SER A 171 -1.69 1.30 -7.42
N ASP A 172 -1.91 1.26 -8.74
CA ASP A 172 -1.78 2.44 -9.58
C ASP A 172 -2.89 3.43 -9.18
N GLY A 173 -2.57 4.72 -8.98
CA GLY A 173 -3.49 5.77 -8.51
C GLY A 173 -4.66 6.09 -9.47
N ARG A 174 -5.01 5.18 -10.37
CA ARG A 174 -6.11 5.30 -11.33
C ARG A 174 -7.45 5.52 -10.66
N LEU A 175 -7.65 5.07 -9.42
CA LEU A 175 -8.89 5.34 -8.69
C LEU A 175 -9.05 6.84 -8.38
N LEU A 176 -7.95 7.52 -8.01
CA LEU A 176 -7.95 8.99 -7.89
C LEU A 176 -8.21 9.64 -9.24
N LEU A 177 -7.61 9.16 -10.34
CA LEU A 177 -7.89 9.72 -11.67
C LEU A 177 -9.37 9.56 -12.05
N VAL A 178 -9.97 8.39 -11.86
CA VAL A 178 -11.38 8.11 -12.19
C VAL A 178 -12.32 8.93 -11.30
N LEU A 179 -12.05 9.04 -10.01
CA LEU A 179 -12.82 9.89 -9.09
C LEU A 179 -12.69 11.37 -9.45
N MET A 180 -11.49 11.84 -9.75
CA MET A 180 -11.25 13.22 -10.20
C MET A 180 -11.97 13.49 -11.52
N LEU A 181 -11.93 12.55 -12.48
CA LEU A 181 -12.68 12.63 -13.73
C LEU A 181 -14.20 12.66 -13.49
N ALA A 182 -14.72 11.81 -12.61
CA ALA A 182 -16.13 11.78 -12.27
C ALA A 182 -16.61 13.07 -11.56
N VAL A 183 -15.79 13.63 -10.68
CA VAL A 183 -16.06 14.93 -10.02
C VAL A 183 -16.02 16.06 -11.04
N THR A 184 -15.01 16.10 -11.92
CA THR A 184 -14.94 17.12 -12.98
C THR A 184 -16.10 16.99 -13.98
N LEU A 185 -16.53 15.77 -14.31
CA LEU A 185 -17.66 15.54 -15.20
C LEU A 185 -18.97 15.99 -14.55
N ARG A 186 -19.19 15.70 -13.26
CA ARG A 186 -20.36 16.18 -12.52
C ARG A 186 -20.40 17.71 -12.45
N TYR A 187 -19.27 18.35 -12.19
CA TYR A 187 -19.17 19.81 -12.18
C TYR A 187 -19.43 20.41 -13.56
N LEU A 188 -18.90 19.80 -14.62
CA LEU A 188 -19.17 20.22 -16.00
C LEU A 188 -20.65 20.11 -16.36
N ILE A 189 -21.31 19.02 -15.97
CA ILE A 189 -22.76 18.83 -16.18
C ILE A 189 -23.56 19.92 -15.46
N VAL A 190 -23.24 20.20 -14.18
CA VAL A 190 -23.91 21.25 -13.39
C VAL A 190 -23.70 22.64 -14.00
N SER A 191 -22.52 22.92 -14.54
CA SER A 191 -22.22 24.22 -15.17
C SER A 191 -22.83 24.41 -16.56
N ILE A 192 -23.20 23.33 -17.26
CA ILE A 192 -23.95 23.42 -18.53
C ILE A 192 -25.46 23.58 -18.28
N SER A 193 -26.00 23.10 -17.15
CA SER A 193 -27.43 23.20 -16.85
C SER A 193 -27.90 24.58 -16.39
N ASP A 194 -26.99 25.47 -15.95
CA ASP A 194 -27.32 26.85 -15.57
C ASP A 194 -27.02 27.80 -16.75
N ASP A 195 -28.06 28.15 -17.52
CA ASP A 195 -28.00 29.02 -18.71
C ASP A 195 -27.62 30.50 -18.43
N THR A 196 -27.08 30.83 -17.24
CA THR A 196 -26.54 32.16 -16.96
C THR A 196 -25.04 32.12 -16.74
N ASN A 197 -24.32 32.62 -17.76
CA ASN A 197 -22.93 33.03 -17.70
C ASN A 197 -21.85 31.93 -17.58
N ILE A 198 -21.96 30.90 -18.43
CA ILE A 198 -20.84 30.02 -18.82
C ILE A 198 -19.53 30.80 -19.05
N TYR A 199 -19.61 32.03 -19.61
CA TYR A 199 -18.45 32.90 -19.83
C TYR A 199 -17.73 33.33 -18.54
N TYR A 200 -18.47 33.71 -17.49
CA TYR A 200 -17.86 34.14 -16.21
C TYR A 200 -17.31 32.95 -15.44
N ILE A 201 -17.96 31.77 -15.56
CA ILE A 201 -17.46 30.52 -14.99
C ILE A 201 -16.16 30.11 -15.69
N LEU A 202 -16.09 30.16 -17.03
CA LEU A 202 -14.86 29.88 -17.80
C LEU A 202 -13.73 30.85 -17.45
N LEU A 203 -14.01 32.15 -17.36
CA LEU A 203 -13.02 33.17 -16.96
C LEU A 203 -12.49 32.97 -15.54
N ALA A 204 -13.35 32.59 -14.59
CA ALA A 204 -12.94 32.33 -13.21
C ALA A 204 -12.21 30.99 -13.05
N THR A 205 -12.57 29.97 -13.84
CA THR A 205 -12.00 28.62 -13.73
C THR A 205 -10.73 28.43 -14.53
N LEU A 206 -10.52 29.15 -15.64
CA LEU A 206 -9.29 29.12 -16.44
C LEU A 206 -8.01 29.31 -15.59
N PRO A 207 -7.85 30.37 -14.78
CA PRO A 207 -6.65 30.56 -13.97
C PRO A 207 -6.49 29.48 -12.88
N VAL A 208 -7.59 28.99 -12.31
CA VAL A 208 -7.56 27.91 -11.31
C VAL A 208 -7.13 26.59 -11.95
N MET A 209 -7.66 26.25 -13.12
CA MET A 209 -7.29 25.04 -13.87
C MET A 209 -5.84 25.09 -14.34
N LEU A 210 -5.36 26.26 -14.78
CA LEU A 210 -3.97 26.45 -15.19
C LEU A 210 -3.01 26.30 -13.98
N LEU A 211 -3.39 26.82 -12.82
CA LEU A 211 -2.64 26.65 -11.57
C LEU A 211 -2.65 25.18 -11.11
N LEU A 212 -3.78 24.48 -11.21
CA LEU A 212 -3.86 23.05 -10.91
C LEU A 212 -3.01 22.21 -11.87
N ILE A 213 -2.99 22.51 -13.17
CA ILE A 213 -2.13 21.84 -14.14
C ILE A 213 -0.65 22.07 -13.80
N LEU A 214 -0.27 23.29 -13.40
CA LEU A 214 1.10 23.60 -12.97
C LEU A 214 1.48 22.86 -11.68
N VAL A 215 0.58 22.75 -10.71
CA VAL A 215 0.81 21.98 -9.47
C VAL A 215 0.91 20.48 -9.77
N VAL A 216 0.00 19.93 -10.57
CA VAL A 216 0.01 18.50 -10.92
C VAL A 216 1.23 18.14 -11.76
N SER A 217 1.58 18.96 -12.76
CA SER A 217 2.80 18.77 -13.55
C SER A 217 4.05 18.96 -12.70
N GLY A 218 4.07 19.90 -11.76
CA GLY A 218 5.13 20.09 -10.79
C GLY A 218 5.30 18.91 -9.85
N VAL A 219 4.21 18.36 -9.30
CA VAL A 219 4.22 17.15 -8.46
C VAL A 219 4.60 15.91 -9.28
N PHE A 220 4.13 15.79 -10.52
CA PHE A 220 4.50 14.70 -11.41
C PHE A 220 5.97 14.78 -11.82
N CYS A 221 6.47 15.96 -12.20
CA CYS A 221 7.90 16.21 -12.43
C CYS A 221 8.72 15.94 -11.18
N PHE A 222 8.29 16.39 -10.00
CA PHE A 222 8.96 16.09 -8.74
C PHE A 222 8.98 14.59 -8.46
N ARG A 223 7.91 13.85 -8.75
CA ARG A 223 7.83 12.39 -8.61
C ARG A 223 8.65 11.63 -9.66
N VAL A 224 8.73 12.13 -10.90
CA VAL A 224 9.57 11.56 -11.96
C VAL A 224 11.05 11.85 -11.70
N MET A 225 11.36 13.05 -11.23
CA MET A 225 12.72 13.45 -10.82
C MET A 225 13.13 12.69 -9.56
N SER A 226 12.30 12.59 -8.52
CA SER A 226 12.62 11.77 -7.35
C SER A 226 12.78 10.28 -7.69
N ARG A 227 12.10 9.79 -8.74
CA ARG A 227 12.34 8.44 -9.31
C ARG A 227 13.61 8.33 -10.15
N ARG A 228 14.04 9.39 -10.85
CA ARG A 228 15.30 9.43 -11.65
C ARG A 228 16.54 9.74 -10.80
N TYR A 229 16.38 10.34 -9.63
CA TYR A 229 17.43 10.66 -8.66
C TYR A 229 17.51 9.62 -7.52
N VAL A 230 17.17 8.35 -7.82
CA VAL A 230 17.85 7.23 -7.16
C VAL A 230 19.32 7.33 -7.59
N MET A 231 20.10 8.09 -6.81
CA MET A 231 21.35 8.67 -7.27
C MET A 231 22.40 7.61 -7.63
N ASP A 232 22.87 7.68 -8.88
CA ASP A 232 24.25 7.35 -9.21
C ASP A 232 25.17 8.31 -8.45
N CYS A 233 25.97 7.76 -7.53
CA CYS A 233 26.85 8.46 -6.58
C CYS A 233 27.94 9.37 -7.19
N LYS A 234 27.90 9.71 -8.48
CA LYS A 234 28.95 10.48 -9.17
C LYS A 234 28.67 11.99 -9.33
N HIS A 235 27.43 12.45 -9.22
CA HIS A 235 27.09 13.82 -9.64
C HIS A 235 26.89 14.85 -8.51
N PHE A 236 27.07 14.47 -7.24
CA PHE A 236 26.83 15.38 -6.11
C PHE A 236 27.85 16.54 -6.02
N TYR A 237 29.05 16.38 -6.58
CA TYR A 237 30.08 17.44 -6.56
C TYR A 237 29.86 18.56 -7.58
N HIS A 238 29.06 18.33 -8.63
CA HIS A 238 28.86 19.33 -9.70
C HIS A 238 27.73 20.32 -9.40
N PHE A 239 26.91 20.07 -8.38
CA PHE A 239 25.75 20.91 -8.04
C PHE A 239 26.11 22.10 -7.14
N LEU A 240 27.21 22.02 -6.37
CA LEU A 240 27.66 23.12 -5.47
C LEU A 240 28.36 24.27 -6.21
N VAL A 241 28.87 24.04 -7.42
CA VAL A 241 29.61 25.06 -8.19
C VAL A 241 28.67 25.99 -8.98
N CYS A 242 27.43 25.58 -9.29
CA CYS A 242 26.48 26.40 -10.06
C CYS A 242 25.63 27.37 -9.23
N TYR A 243 25.69 27.33 -7.90
CA TYR A 243 24.93 28.24 -7.02
C TYR A 243 25.79 29.37 -6.42
N SER A 244 27.02 29.56 -6.90
CA SER A 244 27.98 30.56 -6.41
C SER A 244 28.38 31.61 -7.48
N LEU A 245 27.58 31.79 -8.54
CA LEU A 245 27.72 32.85 -9.53
C LEU A 245 26.42 33.63 -9.67
#